data_AF-A0A9D7KMU6-F1
#
_entry.id   AF-A0A9D7KMU6-F1
#
_cell.length_a   1.000
_cell.length_b   1.000
_cell.length_c   1.000
_cell.angle_alpha   90.00
_cell.angle_beta   90.00
_cell.angle_gamma   90.00
#
_symmetry.space_group_name_H-M   'P 1'
#
loop_
_entity.id
_entity.type
_entity.pdbx_description
1 polymer ?
#
loop_
_entity_poly.entity_id
_entity_poly.type
_entity_poly.pdbx_seq_one_letter_code
_entity_poly.pdbx_strand_id
1 'polypeptide(L)'
;MQQNNDSNNASPTPFAQTYFHGTKAVLKIGDHIEVGFNSNFGQRKNAKYIFLTATLDAAIWGAELSIGDGIERIYLVEPTGSIEDDPDLTDKKFPGNPTMSYRSIHPFKVVGEITVWQGHHREQVDAMKDGLGKLKEQGVHSLNDE
;
A
#
# COMPACT_ATOMS: atom_id res chain seq x y z
N MET A 1 22.00 -43.50 -7.02
CA MET A 1 22.39 -42.17 -6.51
C MET A 1 22.25 -41.19 -7.66
N GLN A 2 21.19 -40.39 -7.67
CA GLN A 2 20.91 -39.42 -8.72
C GLN A 2 21.43 -38.08 -8.20
N GLN A 3 22.45 -37.52 -8.86
CA GLN A 3 23.02 -36.23 -8.48
C GLN A 3 22.05 -35.13 -8.90
N ASN A 4 21.48 -34.44 -7.91
CA ASN A 4 20.80 -33.16 -8.12
C ASN A 4 21.87 -32.13 -8.48
N ASN A 5 21.92 -31.76 -9.76
CA ASN A 5 22.73 -30.65 -10.23
C ASN A 5 21.85 -29.38 -10.21
N ASP A 6 21.59 -28.87 -9.00
CA ASP A 6 21.11 -27.50 -8.85
C ASP A 6 22.31 -26.57 -9.07
N SER A 7 22.67 -26.39 -10.34
CA SER A 7 23.58 -25.35 -10.78
C SER A 7 22.94 -24.00 -10.49
N ASN A 8 23.20 -23.50 -9.29
CA ASN A 8 22.83 -22.19 -8.80
C ASN A 8 23.62 -21.13 -9.60
N ASN A 9 23.19 -20.89 -10.83
CA ASN A 9 23.69 -19.82 -11.69
C ASN A 9 23.18 -18.50 -11.10
N ALA A 10 23.88 -17.97 -10.10
CA ALA A 10 23.64 -16.66 -9.50
C ALA A 10 24.14 -15.55 -10.44
N SER A 11 23.61 -15.52 -11.67
CA SER A 11 23.77 -14.38 -12.57
C SER A 11 23.00 -13.20 -11.96
N PRO A 12 23.56 -11.99 -11.93
CA PRO A 12 22.83 -10.80 -11.50
C PRO A 12 21.56 -10.63 -12.34
N THR A 13 20.40 -10.60 -11.69
CA THR A 13 19.11 -10.33 -12.33
C THR A 13 18.76 -8.84 -12.18
N PRO A 14 17.94 -8.27 -13.08
CA PRO A 14 17.33 -6.97 -12.85
C PRO A 14 16.56 -6.94 -11.52
N PHE A 15 16.48 -5.77 -10.92
CA PHE A 15 15.67 -5.55 -9.73
C PHE A 15 14.19 -5.75 -10.07
N ALA A 16 13.43 -6.39 -9.19
CA ALA A 16 12.00 -6.57 -9.40
C ALA A 16 11.28 -5.21 -9.31
N GLN A 17 10.20 -5.06 -10.06
CA GLN A 17 9.36 -3.87 -9.96
C GLN A 17 8.84 -3.74 -8.53
N THR A 18 9.20 -2.64 -7.89
CA THR A 18 8.89 -2.35 -6.49
C THR A 18 7.97 -1.14 -6.41
N TYR A 19 7.13 -1.12 -5.38
CA TYR A 19 6.12 -0.10 -5.13
C TYR A 19 6.21 0.40 -3.69
N PHE A 20 5.48 1.46 -3.38
CA PHE A 20 5.37 2.01 -2.03
C PHE A 20 4.10 1.51 -1.34
N HIS A 21 4.22 1.21 -0.06
CA HIS A 21 3.11 0.94 0.85
C HIS A 21 3.23 1.85 2.07
N GLY A 22 2.36 2.86 2.14
CA GLY A 22 2.23 3.73 3.30
C GLY A 22 1.35 3.08 4.37
N THR A 23 1.82 3.03 5.61
CA THR A 23 1.12 2.40 6.74
C THR A 23 1.59 2.95 8.09
N LYS A 24 0.88 2.59 9.17
CA LYS A 24 1.36 2.74 10.55
C LYS A 24 1.81 1.42 11.19
N ALA A 25 1.72 0.31 10.45
CA ALA A 25 2.23 -0.98 10.90
C ALA A 25 3.77 -0.97 11.00
N VAL A 26 4.28 -1.62 12.04
CA VAL A 26 5.72 -1.85 12.21
C VAL A 26 6.08 -3.17 11.56
N LEU A 27 6.78 -3.11 10.43
CA LEU A 27 7.17 -4.23 9.57
C LEU A 27 8.69 -4.24 9.42
N LYS A 28 9.23 -5.40 9.08
CA LYS A 28 10.65 -5.64 8.79
C LYS A 28 10.82 -6.11 7.35
N ILE A 29 12.01 -5.94 6.82
CA ILE A 29 12.39 -6.55 5.54
C ILE A 29 12.19 -8.07 5.64
N GLY A 30 11.48 -8.63 4.66
CA GLY A 30 11.08 -10.03 4.61
C GLY A 30 9.66 -10.30 5.12
N ASP A 31 9.04 -9.37 5.86
CA ASP A 31 7.65 -9.50 6.27
C ASP A 31 6.71 -9.45 5.05
N HIS A 32 5.52 -10.03 5.20
CA HIS A 32 4.46 -9.99 4.20
C HIS A 32 3.30 -9.15 4.71
N ILE A 33 2.83 -8.23 3.87
CA ILE A 33 1.59 -7.48 4.08
C ILE A 33 0.47 -8.29 3.43
N GLU A 34 -0.55 -8.63 4.20
CA GLU A 34 -1.65 -9.49 3.76
C GLU A 34 -3.00 -8.83 4.05
N VAL A 35 -4.05 -9.35 3.43
CA VAL A 35 -5.42 -8.91 3.70
C VAL A 35 -5.82 -9.19 5.15
N GLY A 36 -6.59 -8.27 5.75
CA GLY A 36 -7.18 -8.43 7.09
C GLY A 36 -6.26 -8.08 8.27
N PHE A 37 -5.01 -8.58 8.30
CA PHE A 37 -4.04 -8.25 9.37
C PHE A 37 -2.89 -7.40 8.83
N ASN A 38 -2.51 -6.34 9.56
CA ASN A 38 -1.46 -5.36 9.22
C ASN A 38 -1.71 -4.44 8.02
N SER A 39 -2.85 -4.54 7.33
CA SER A 39 -3.21 -3.66 6.20
C SER A 39 -3.93 -2.39 6.66
N ASN A 40 -3.22 -1.29 6.93
CA ASN A 40 -3.68 0.13 7.06
C ASN A 40 -4.93 0.50 7.89
N PHE A 41 -5.72 -0.45 8.36
CA PHE A 41 -7.10 -0.33 8.80
C PHE A 41 -7.30 -1.33 9.93
N GLY A 42 -6.65 -1.09 11.07
CA GLY A 42 -6.51 -2.00 12.22
C GLY A 42 -7.79 -2.53 12.89
N GLN A 43 -8.97 -2.45 12.26
CA GLN A 43 -10.21 -3.08 12.71
C GLN A 43 -11.09 -3.63 11.58
N ARG A 44 -10.69 -3.57 10.29
CA ARG A 44 -11.45 -4.23 9.21
C ARG A 44 -11.04 -5.70 9.12
N LYS A 45 -11.63 -6.52 9.99
CA LYS A 45 -11.57 -8.01 9.91
C LYS A 45 -11.96 -8.58 8.53
N ASN A 46 -12.46 -7.75 7.62
CA ASN A 46 -12.94 -8.12 6.29
C ASN A 46 -12.30 -7.30 5.15
N ALA A 47 -11.15 -6.64 5.36
CA ALA A 47 -10.48 -5.94 4.26
C ALA A 47 -10.14 -6.94 3.14
N LYS A 48 -10.73 -6.78 1.96
CA LYS A 48 -10.54 -7.70 0.83
C LYS A 48 -9.27 -7.43 0.03
N TYR A 49 -8.75 -6.21 0.14
CA TYR A 49 -7.61 -5.75 -0.64
C TYR A 49 -6.56 -5.09 0.24
N ILE A 50 -5.32 -5.16 -0.23
CA ILE A 50 -4.18 -4.39 0.24
C ILE A 50 -3.69 -3.46 -0.87
N PHE A 51 -3.11 -2.33 -0.49
CA PHE A 51 -2.88 -1.21 -1.40
C PHE A 51 -1.39 -0.91 -1.56
N LEU A 52 -0.99 -0.53 -2.77
CA LEU A 52 0.36 -0.09 -3.10
C LEU A 52 0.29 0.98 -4.18
N THR A 53 1.34 1.77 -4.33
CA THR A 53 1.39 2.83 -5.34
C THR A 53 2.79 2.99 -5.93
N ALA A 54 2.88 3.46 -7.17
CA ALA A 54 4.14 3.85 -7.79
C ALA A 54 4.52 5.32 -7.54
N THR A 55 3.71 6.09 -6.79
CA THR A 55 4.02 7.49 -6.44
C THR A 55 4.27 7.65 -4.94
N LEU A 56 5.32 8.42 -4.58
CA LEU A 56 5.62 8.66 -3.17
C LEU A 56 4.53 9.48 -2.48
N ASP A 57 3.93 10.45 -3.17
CA ASP A 57 2.85 11.31 -2.65
C ASP A 57 1.64 10.49 -2.19
N ALA A 58 1.15 9.55 -3.01
CA ALA A 58 0.06 8.66 -2.62
C ALA A 58 0.45 7.73 -1.47
N ALA A 59 1.72 7.32 -1.38
CA ALA A 59 2.19 6.51 -0.26
C ALA A 59 2.24 7.30 1.05
N ILE A 60 2.63 8.58 1.00
CA ILE A 60 2.58 9.50 2.14
C ILE A 60 1.13 9.61 2.63
N TRP A 61 0.18 9.85 1.73
CA TRP A 61 -1.24 9.85 2.07
C TRP A 61 -1.70 8.53 2.69
N GLY A 62 -1.27 7.40 2.13
CA GLY A 62 -1.54 6.08 2.67
C GLY A 62 -1.08 5.91 4.12
N ALA A 63 0.10 6.44 4.47
CA ALA A 63 0.63 6.40 5.83
C ALA A 63 -0.13 7.35 6.78
N GLU A 64 -0.33 8.61 6.38
CA GLU A 64 -0.94 9.67 7.21
C GLU A 64 -2.44 9.44 7.49
N LEU A 65 -3.14 8.82 6.54
CA LEU A 65 -4.55 8.47 6.64
C LEU A 65 -4.77 7.06 7.22
N SER A 66 -3.70 6.28 7.41
CA SER A 66 -3.80 4.95 8.01
C SER A 66 -4.37 5.03 9.44
N ILE A 67 -5.25 4.08 9.76
CA ILE A 67 -5.87 3.95 11.07
C ILE A 67 -4.85 3.43 12.08
N GLY A 68 -4.83 4.07 13.25
CA GLY A 68 -4.01 3.69 14.39
C GLY A 68 -3.16 4.84 14.89
N ASP A 69 -2.61 4.64 16.08
CA ASP A 69 -1.77 5.63 16.78
C ASP A 69 -0.26 5.40 16.55
N GLY A 70 0.07 4.48 15.65
CA GLY A 70 1.45 4.21 15.23
C GLY A 70 2.04 5.37 14.42
N ILE A 71 3.36 5.40 14.35
CA ILE A 71 4.11 6.35 13.50
C ILE A 71 3.91 5.97 12.04
N GLU A 72 3.70 6.96 11.19
CA GLU A 72 3.63 6.82 9.74
C GLU A 72 4.94 6.26 9.17
N ARG A 73 4.83 5.26 8.29
CA ARG A 73 5.93 4.56 7.65
C ARG A 73 5.62 4.31 6.19
N ILE A 74 6.65 4.25 5.36
CA ILE A 74 6.53 3.93 3.93
C ILE A 74 7.49 2.79 3.63
N TYR A 75 6.95 1.65 3.23
CA TYR A 75 7.73 0.48 2.86
C TYR A 75 7.86 0.37 1.34
N LEU A 76 9.02 -0.13 0.90
CA LEU A 76 9.23 -0.65 -0.44
C LEU A 76 8.75 -2.10 -0.47
N VAL A 77 7.86 -2.42 -1.40
CA VAL A 77 7.21 -3.71 -1.46
C VAL A 77 7.18 -4.31 -2.87
N GLU A 78 7.36 -5.63 -2.93
CA GLU A 78 7.21 -6.42 -4.14
C GLU A 78 5.88 -7.18 -4.08
N PRO A 79 4.97 -7.01 -5.06
CA PRO A 79 3.75 -7.79 -5.11
C PRO A 79 4.06 -9.26 -5.43
N THR A 80 3.45 -10.17 -4.69
CA THR A 80 3.61 -11.63 -4.91
C THR A 80 2.64 -12.19 -5.95
N GLY A 81 1.70 -11.38 -6.43
CA GLY A 81 0.70 -11.74 -7.43
C GLY A 81 0.21 -10.52 -8.21
N SER A 82 -0.91 -10.67 -8.90
CA SER A 82 -1.48 -9.60 -9.73
C SER A 82 -1.92 -8.39 -8.90
N ILE A 83 -1.72 -7.20 -9.45
CA ILE A 83 -2.25 -5.94 -8.95
C ILE A 83 -3.23 -5.38 -10.00
N GLU A 84 -4.22 -4.63 -9.54
CA GLU A 84 -5.18 -3.91 -10.40
C GLU A 84 -5.31 -2.46 -9.95
N ASP A 85 -5.75 -1.57 -10.84
CA ASP A 85 -5.98 -0.17 -10.52
C ASP A 85 -6.95 -0.02 -9.34
N ASP A 86 -6.65 0.90 -8.43
CA ASP A 86 -7.56 1.21 -7.32
C ASP A 86 -8.78 1.95 -7.87
N PRO A 87 -10.00 1.36 -7.77
CA PRO A 87 -11.19 1.98 -8.30
C PRO A 87 -11.62 3.22 -7.53
N ASP A 88 -11.14 3.49 -6.31
CA ASP A 88 -11.45 4.74 -5.60
C ASP A 88 -10.62 5.92 -6.14
N LEU A 89 -9.51 5.64 -6.83
CA LEU A 89 -8.55 6.65 -7.27
C LEU A 89 -8.39 6.73 -8.80
N THR A 90 -8.97 5.77 -9.53
CA THR A 90 -8.89 5.67 -11.00
C THR A 90 -10.20 6.13 -11.64
N ASP A 91 -10.10 6.97 -12.67
CA ASP A 91 -11.25 7.52 -13.43
C ASP A 91 -12.34 8.16 -12.54
N LYS A 92 -11.91 8.79 -11.44
CA LYS A 92 -12.79 9.54 -10.54
C LYS A 92 -12.73 11.03 -10.82
N LYS A 93 -11.80 11.72 -10.15
CA LYS A 93 -11.63 13.16 -10.30
C LYS A 93 -10.90 13.53 -11.60
N PHE A 94 -10.02 12.64 -12.05
CA PHE A 94 -9.18 12.82 -13.23
C PHE A 94 -9.22 11.52 -14.06
N PRO A 95 -9.04 11.61 -15.40
CA PRO A 95 -8.99 10.44 -16.27
C PRO A 95 -7.73 9.59 -16.00
N GLY A 96 -7.89 8.27 -16.06
CA GLY A 96 -6.86 7.28 -15.79
C GLY A 96 -6.49 7.16 -14.32
N ASN A 97 -5.28 6.65 -14.07
CA ASN A 97 -4.71 6.43 -12.74
C ASN A 97 -3.50 7.35 -12.50
N PRO A 98 -3.68 8.68 -12.32
CA PRO A 98 -2.57 9.63 -12.19
C PRO A 98 -1.75 9.42 -10.92
N THR A 99 -2.35 8.85 -9.87
CA THR A 99 -1.66 8.52 -8.61
C THR A 99 -0.91 7.19 -8.68
N MET A 100 -1.10 6.43 -9.77
CA MET A 100 -0.58 5.07 -9.95
C MET A 100 -0.85 4.23 -8.70
N SER A 101 -2.09 4.28 -8.21
CA SER A 101 -2.53 3.57 -7.02
C SER A 101 -3.22 2.27 -7.43
N TYR A 102 -2.86 1.20 -6.73
CA TYR A 102 -3.26 -0.15 -7.06
C TYR A 102 -3.74 -0.89 -5.81
N ARG A 103 -4.48 -1.96 -6.04
CA ARG A 103 -4.91 -2.89 -5.01
C ARG A 103 -4.62 -4.33 -5.41
N SER A 104 -4.53 -5.21 -4.43
CA SER A 104 -4.34 -6.66 -4.64
C SER A 104 -4.97 -7.46 -3.52
N ILE A 105 -5.31 -8.71 -3.84
CA ILE A 105 -5.65 -9.75 -2.85
C ILE A 105 -4.43 -10.59 -2.46
N HIS A 106 -3.33 -10.49 -3.23
CA HIS A 106 -2.10 -11.25 -3.00
C HIS A 106 -1.16 -10.46 -2.10
N PRO A 107 -0.39 -11.13 -1.22
CA PRO A 107 0.52 -10.45 -0.31
C PRO A 107 1.57 -9.58 -0.99
N PHE A 108 2.10 -8.61 -0.25
CA PHE A 108 3.29 -7.85 -0.67
C PHE A 108 4.46 -8.18 0.26
N LYS A 109 5.62 -8.50 -0.32
CA LYS A 109 6.85 -8.72 0.45
C LYS A 109 7.55 -7.38 0.69
N VAL A 110 7.86 -7.07 1.94
CA VAL A 110 8.65 -5.90 2.30
C VAL A 110 10.11 -6.12 1.93
N VAL A 111 10.67 -5.23 1.12
CA VAL A 111 12.07 -5.28 0.67
C VAL A 111 12.89 -4.08 1.13
N GLY A 112 12.25 -3.07 1.71
CA GLY A 112 12.91 -1.90 2.29
C GLY A 112 11.95 -0.94 2.97
N GLU A 113 12.48 0.14 3.53
CA GLU A 113 11.73 1.24 4.14
C GLU A 113 12.31 2.57 3.65
N ILE A 114 11.44 3.51 3.28
CA ILE A 114 11.82 4.89 2.98
C ILE A 114 11.81 5.67 4.29
N THR A 115 13.00 6.07 4.75
CA THR A 115 13.16 6.76 6.04
C THR A 115 13.31 8.28 5.89
N VAL A 116 13.52 8.78 4.68
CA VAL A 116 13.69 10.21 4.40
C VAL A 116 12.60 10.65 3.43
N TRP A 117 11.53 11.22 4.00
CA TRP A 117 10.42 11.79 3.27
C TRP A 117 9.79 12.91 4.10
N GLN A 118 9.10 13.82 3.42
CA GLN A 118 8.42 14.95 4.03
C GLN A 118 6.92 14.69 3.95
N GLY A 119 6.26 14.60 5.10
CA GLY A 119 4.80 14.52 5.17
C GLY A 119 4.14 15.82 4.74
N HIS A 120 2.83 15.74 4.49
CA HIS A 120 1.99 16.88 4.20
C HIS A 120 1.90 17.83 5.41
N HIS A 121 1.48 19.06 5.16
CA HIS A 121 1.17 19.98 6.25
C HIS A 121 0.01 19.43 7.08
N ARG A 122 0.11 19.55 8.41
CA ARG A 122 -0.92 19.04 9.33
C ARG A 122 -2.32 19.52 8.98
N GLU A 123 -2.48 20.80 8.64
CA GLU A 123 -3.76 21.38 8.24
C GLU A 123 -4.34 20.69 6.99
N GLN A 124 -3.50 20.27 6.04
CA GLN A 124 -3.89 19.55 4.84
C GLN A 124 -4.37 18.13 5.18
N VAL A 125 -3.66 17.45 6.09
CA VAL A 125 -4.02 16.10 6.57
C VAL A 125 -5.35 16.14 7.32
N ASP A 126 -5.52 17.12 8.22
CA ASP A 126 -6.73 17.30 9.02
C ASP A 126 -7.92 17.62 8.10
N ALA A 127 -7.76 18.53 7.13
CA ALA A 127 -8.79 18.83 6.15
C ALA A 127 -9.20 17.61 5.29
N MET A 128 -8.24 16.75 4.93
CA MET A 128 -8.51 15.51 4.20
C MET A 128 -9.30 14.52 5.07
N LYS A 129 -8.90 14.32 6.33
CA LYS A 129 -9.60 13.45 7.28
C LYS A 129 -11.04 13.92 7.51
N ASP A 130 -11.26 15.22 7.66
CA ASP A 130 -12.59 15.81 7.78
C ASP A 130 -13.44 15.59 6.51
N GLY A 131 -12.83 15.75 5.33
CA GLY A 131 -13.48 15.47 4.05
C GLY A 131 -13.94 14.02 3.92
N LEU A 132 -13.07 13.06 4.26
CA LEU A 132 -13.40 11.64 4.29
C LEU A 132 -14.50 11.32 5.31
N GLY A 133 -14.49 11.98 6.47
CA GLY A 133 -15.54 11.87 7.48
C GLY A 133 -16.91 12.29 6.94
N LYS A 134 -16.98 13.47 6.29
CA LYS A 134 -18.23 13.98 5.69
C LYS A 134 -18.77 13.09 4.58
N LEU A 135 -17.90 12.54 3.71
CA LEU A 135 -18.31 11.60 2.66
C LEU A 135 -18.96 10.35 3.25
N LYS A 136 -18.39 9.82 4.34
CA LYS A 136 -18.95 8.67 5.06
C LYS A 136 -20.31 8.98 5.67
N GLU A 137 -20.49 10.17 6.27
CA GLU A 137 -21.79 10.62 6.79
C GLU A 137 -22.86 10.77 5.71
N GLN A 138 -22.46 11.09 4.48
CA GLN A 138 -23.32 11.19 3.31
C GLN A 138 -23.64 9.83 2.66
N GLY A 139 -23.14 8.73 3.21
CA GLY A 139 -23.35 7.38 2.67
C GLY A 139 -22.50 7.07 1.43
N VAL A 140 -21.46 7.87 1.17
CA VAL A 140 -20.46 7.53 0.15
C VAL A 140 -19.50 6.51 0.76
N HIS A 141 -19.49 5.30 0.20
CA HIS A 141 -18.64 4.20 0.63
C HIS A 141 -17.53 3.94 -0.39
N SER A 142 -16.43 3.36 0.11
CA SER A 142 -15.31 2.93 -0.72
C SER A 142 -15.72 1.74 -1.59
N LEU A 143 -15.33 1.74 -2.85
CA LEU A 143 -15.52 0.61 -3.77
C LEU A 143 -14.61 -0.58 -3.42
N ASN A 144 -13.70 -0.39 -2.46
CA ASN A 144 -12.83 -1.43 -1.93
C ASN A 144 -13.46 -2.20 -0.75
N ASP A 145 -14.63 -1.77 -0.27
CA ASP A 145 -15.38 -2.45 0.80
C ASP A 145 -16.36 -3.53 0.31
N GLU A 146 -16.64 -3.56 -1.00
CA GLU A 146 -17.65 -4.43 -1.63
C GLU A 146 -17.19 -5.87 -1.88
#